data_AF-A0A4D9DH10-F1
#
_entry.id   AF-A0A4D9DH10-F1
#
_cell.length_a   1.000
_cell.length_b   1.000
_cell.length_c   1.000
_cell.angle_alpha   90.00
_cell.angle_beta   90.00
_cell.angle_gamma   90.00
#
_symmetry.space_group_name_H-M   'P 1'
#
loop_
_entity.id
_entity.type
_entity.pdbx_description
1 polymer ?
#
loop_
_entity_poly.entity_id
_entity_poly.type
_entity_poly.pdbx_seq_one_letter_code
_entity_poly.pdbx_strand_id
1 'polypeptide(L)'
;MFWPSFNSVLIVDLTEKRNAICNTYYAIAVSAVAAFALSSLSSRNGKIRMIHIHHAALAGGVALGFSAPIIPHPWIAMILGLLASMVAVLGSHCLQTYLNSVLKIHDTCGVHYTFGLPGLLGAIVNVILFIIIKWASLSR
;
A
#
# COMPACT_ATOMS: atom_id res chain seq x y z
N MET A 1 -6.48 -0.43 11.78
CA MET A 1 -7.88 -0.07 12.12
C MET A 1 -8.22 1.37 11.78
N PHE A 2 -7.49 2.38 12.28
CA PHE A 2 -7.84 3.81 12.09
C PHE A 2 -7.32 4.46 10.79
N TRP A 3 -6.62 3.71 9.94
CA TRP A 3 -6.11 4.21 8.68
C TRP A 3 -7.18 4.76 7.72
N PRO A 4 -8.39 4.16 7.61
CA PRO A 4 -9.47 4.74 6.83
C PRO A 4 -9.86 6.15 7.31
N SER A 5 -9.82 6.42 8.61
CA SER A 5 -10.03 7.78 9.15
C SER A 5 -8.88 8.70 8.78
N PHE A 6 -7.64 8.24 8.86
CA PHE A 6 -6.44 9.01 8.49
C PHE A 6 -6.49 9.44 7.01
N ASN A 7 -6.78 8.52 6.09
CA ASN A 7 -6.85 8.80 4.65
C ASN A 7 -8.07 9.64 4.25
N SER A 8 -9.04 9.84 5.15
CA SER A 8 -10.30 10.53 4.83
C SER A 8 -10.55 11.81 5.62
N VAL A 9 -9.67 12.18 6.54
CA VAL A 9 -9.86 13.31 7.45
C VAL A 9 -9.92 14.66 6.73
N LEU A 10 -9.17 14.81 5.64
CA LEU A 10 -9.10 16.05 4.85
C LEU A 10 -10.14 16.12 3.72
N ILE A 11 -10.96 15.07 3.53
CA ILE A 11 -11.95 15.01 2.47
C ILE A 11 -13.25 15.63 2.96
N VAL A 12 -13.71 16.67 2.26
CA VAL A 12 -14.95 17.41 2.59
C VAL A 12 -16.18 16.75 1.98
N ASP A 13 -16.09 16.28 0.73
CA ASP A 13 -17.21 15.61 0.06
C ASP A 13 -17.54 14.26 0.72
N LEU A 14 -18.81 14.06 1.05
CA LEU A 14 -19.27 12.88 1.79
C LEU A 14 -19.14 11.59 0.97
N THR A 15 -19.30 11.68 -0.36
CA THR A 15 -19.22 10.52 -1.26
C THR A 15 -17.77 10.09 -1.42
N GLU A 16 -16.87 11.04 -1.70
CA GLU A 16 -15.42 10.80 -1.76
C GLU A 16 -14.87 10.31 -0.43
N LYS A 17 -15.36 10.86 0.69
CA LYS A 17 -14.97 10.41 2.03
C LYS A 17 -15.36 8.96 2.28
N ARG A 18 -16.59 8.58 1.92
CA ARG A 18 -17.05 7.18 2.02
C ARG A 18 -16.21 6.26 1.12
N ASN A 19 -15.93 6.68 -0.11
CA ASN A 19 -15.09 5.91 -1.03
C ASN A 19 -13.69 5.72 -0.46
N ALA A 20 -13.08 6.78 0.08
CA ALA A 20 -11.76 6.72 0.69
C ALA A 20 -11.70 5.77 1.88
N ILE A 21 -12.73 5.78 2.74
CA ILE A 21 -12.85 4.85 3.87
C ILE A 21 -12.94 3.40 3.38
N CYS A 22 -13.87 3.11 2.46
CA CYS A 22 -14.08 1.76 1.94
C CYS A 22 -12.85 1.24 1.18
N ASN A 23 -12.28 2.04 0.28
CA ASN A 23 -11.10 1.69 -0.50
C ASN A 23 -9.90 1.40 0.42
N THR A 24 -9.66 2.26 1.42
CA THR A 24 -8.56 2.04 2.38
C THR A 24 -8.78 0.78 3.20
N TYR A 25 -10.02 0.51 3.62
CA TYR A 25 -10.34 -0.71 4.36
C TYR A 25 -10.08 -1.97 3.52
N TYR A 26 -10.57 -2.03 2.29
CA TYR A 26 -10.35 -3.19 1.41
C TYR A 26 -8.88 -3.38 1.05
N ALA A 27 -8.16 -2.29 0.78
CA ALA A 27 -6.73 -2.37 0.52
C ALA A 27 -5.96 -2.96 1.70
N ILE A 28 -6.23 -2.52 2.93
CA ILE A 28 -5.58 -3.05 4.14
C ILE A 28 -5.97 -4.51 4.39
N ALA A 29 -7.23 -4.88 4.16
CA ALA A 29 -7.68 -6.26 4.31
C ALA A 29 -6.92 -7.20 3.36
N VAL A 30 -6.81 -6.83 2.09
CA VAL A 30 -6.04 -7.60 1.10
C VAL A 30 -4.55 -7.57 1.41
N SER A 31 -4.01 -6.42 1.82
CA SER A 31 -2.61 -6.27 2.22
C SER A 31 -2.25 -7.21 3.38
N ALA A 32 -3.15 -7.38 4.35
CA ALA A 32 -2.97 -8.29 5.47
C ALA A 32 -2.96 -9.76 5.02
N VAL A 33 -3.96 -10.20 4.23
CA VAL A 33 -4.00 -11.58 3.70
C VAL A 33 -2.76 -11.87 2.85
N ALA A 34 -2.39 -10.93 1.98
CA ALA A 34 -1.17 -11.01 1.18
C ALA A 34 0.08 -11.09 2.05
N ALA A 35 0.15 -10.34 3.15
CA ALA A 35 1.29 -10.36 4.05
C ALA A 35 1.50 -11.76 4.66
N PHE A 36 0.43 -12.43 5.07
CA PHE A 36 0.50 -13.82 5.55
C PHE A 36 0.95 -14.79 4.46
N ALA A 37 0.33 -14.70 3.28
CA ALA A 37 0.64 -15.57 2.14
C ALA A 37 2.11 -15.43 1.69
N LEU A 38 2.55 -14.18 1.48
CA LEU A 38 3.90 -13.85 1.05
C LEU A 38 4.94 -14.14 2.14
N SER A 39 4.60 -13.95 3.42
CA SER A 39 5.49 -14.30 4.53
C SER A 39 5.72 -15.81 4.62
N SER A 40 4.67 -16.61 4.42
CA SER A 40 4.79 -18.06 4.33
C SER A 40 5.62 -18.48 3.10
N LEU A 41 5.31 -17.93 1.93
CA LEU A 41 5.99 -18.27 0.66
C LEU A 41 7.48 -17.87 0.64
N SER A 42 7.83 -16.73 1.23
CA SER A 42 9.20 -16.23 1.26
C SER A 42 10.07 -16.92 2.33
N SER A 43 9.47 -17.71 3.22
CA SER A 43 10.19 -18.48 4.23
C SER A 43 10.43 -19.91 3.75
N ARG A 44 11.69 -20.35 3.76
CA ARG A 44 12.11 -21.70 3.31
C ARG A 44 11.36 -22.87 3.97
N ASN A 45 10.82 -22.64 5.17
CA ASN A 45 10.08 -23.64 5.96
C ASN A 45 8.57 -23.31 6.09
N GLY A 46 8.04 -22.40 5.28
CA GLY A 46 6.65 -21.93 5.41
C GLY A 46 6.37 -21.13 6.71
N LYS A 47 7.41 -20.78 7.47
CA LYS A 47 7.26 -20.09 8.75
C LYS A 47 6.85 -18.65 8.53
N ILE A 48 5.80 -18.24 9.24
CA ILE A 48 5.29 -16.88 9.19
C ILE A 48 6.13 -16.00 10.11
N ARG A 49 6.73 -14.94 9.55
CA ARG A 49 7.50 -13.94 10.32
C ARG A 49 6.63 -12.74 10.66
N MET A 50 6.55 -12.41 11.95
CA MET A 50 5.69 -11.33 12.43
C MET A 50 6.10 -9.95 11.90
N ILE A 51 7.40 -9.72 11.69
CA ILE A 51 7.89 -8.45 11.12
C ILE A 51 7.33 -8.20 9.70
N HIS A 52 7.15 -9.25 8.89
CA HIS A 52 6.51 -9.11 7.59
C HIS A 52 5.03 -8.75 7.72
N ILE A 53 4.32 -9.43 8.63
CA ILE A 53 2.89 -9.17 8.83
C ILE A 53 2.69 -7.73 9.28
N HIS A 54 3.46 -7.28 10.28
CA HIS A 54 3.29 -5.96 10.87
C HIS A 54 3.50 -4.85 9.84
N HIS A 55 4.53 -4.99 9.00
CA HIS A 55 4.87 -3.96 8.01
C HIS A 55 4.00 -4.07 6.74
N ALA A 56 3.90 -5.26 6.16
CA ALA A 56 3.20 -5.46 4.90
C ALA A 56 1.68 -5.36 5.05
N ALA A 57 1.09 -5.60 6.23
CA ALA A 57 -0.33 -5.33 6.44
C ALA A 57 -0.66 -3.82 6.42
N LEU A 58 0.28 -2.96 6.81
CA LEU A 58 0.10 -1.50 6.84
C LEU A 58 0.38 -0.84 5.47
N ALA A 59 1.23 -1.46 4.65
CA ALA A 59 1.65 -0.93 3.35
C ALA A 59 0.47 -0.57 2.42
N GLY A 60 -0.60 -1.38 2.39
CA GLY A 60 -1.80 -1.08 1.59
C GLY A 60 -2.51 0.21 2.01
N GLY A 61 -2.50 0.54 3.31
CA GLY A 61 -3.04 1.80 3.81
C GLY A 61 -2.21 3.00 3.36
N VAL A 62 -0.88 2.85 3.38
CA VAL A 62 0.06 3.86 2.90
C VAL A 62 -0.14 4.12 1.40
N ALA A 63 -0.20 3.06 0.60
CA ALA A 63 -0.33 3.18 -0.86
C ALA A 63 -1.65 3.86 -1.28
N LEU A 64 -2.70 3.74 -0.47
CA LEU A 64 -3.97 4.41 -0.73
C LEU A 64 -4.04 5.85 -0.25
N GLY A 65 -3.02 6.36 0.45
CA GLY A 65 -3.08 7.67 1.11
C GLY A 65 -3.62 8.80 0.24
N PHE A 66 -3.16 8.88 -1.02
CA PHE A 66 -3.54 9.96 -1.94
C PHE A 66 -4.65 9.57 -2.92
N SER A 67 -4.68 8.32 -3.39
CA SER A 67 -5.61 7.85 -4.43
C SER A 67 -6.94 7.32 -3.90
N ALA A 68 -7.09 7.15 -2.57
CA ALA A 68 -8.29 6.59 -1.95
C ALA A 68 -9.63 7.24 -2.38
N PRO A 69 -9.78 8.58 -2.46
CA PRO A 69 -11.06 9.19 -2.85
C PRO A 69 -11.42 8.99 -4.33
N ILE A 70 -10.42 9.01 -5.22
CA ILE A 70 -10.64 9.04 -6.67
C ILE A 70 -10.81 7.66 -7.29
N ILE A 71 -10.51 6.58 -6.55
CA ILE A 71 -10.68 5.21 -7.04
C ILE A 71 -12.18 4.89 -7.13
N PRO A 72 -12.72 4.66 -8.35
CA PRO A 72 -14.16 4.46 -8.55
C PRO A 72 -14.61 3.03 -8.21
N HIS A 73 -13.70 2.07 -8.27
CA HIS A 73 -14.02 0.65 -8.10
C HIS A 73 -13.13 0.00 -7.02
N PRO A 74 -13.73 -0.66 -6.00
CA PRO A 74 -12.98 -1.23 -4.87
C PRO A 74 -11.92 -2.27 -5.25
N TRP A 75 -12.09 -2.98 -6.38
CA TRP A 75 -11.11 -3.97 -6.82
C TRP A 75 -9.75 -3.34 -7.19
N ILE A 76 -9.72 -2.09 -7.63
CA ILE A 76 -8.48 -1.35 -7.92
C ILE A 76 -7.72 -1.11 -6.61
N ALA A 77 -8.43 -0.72 -5.55
CA ALA A 77 -7.87 -0.56 -4.21
C ALA A 77 -7.34 -1.88 -3.65
N MET A 78 -8.05 -2.99 -3.88
CA MET A 78 -7.61 -4.33 -3.49
C MET A 78 -6.30 -4.75 -4.18
N ILE A 79 -6.19 -4.54 -5.50
CA ILE A 79 -4.96 -4.82 -6.25
C ILE A 79 -3.80 -3.97 -5.74
N LEU A 80 -4.04 -2.68 -5.47
CA LEU A 80 -3.01 -1.81 -4.93
C LEU A 80 -2.55 -2.25 -3.53
N GLY A 81 -3.46 -2.70 -2.67
CA GLY A 81 -3.13 -3.31 -1.39
C GLY A 81 -2.27 -4.58 -1.53
N LEU A 82 -2.58 -5.45 -2.49
CA LEU A 82 -1.78 -6.64 -2.81
C LEU A 82 -0.36 -6.24 -3.26
N LEU A 83 -0.24 -5.32 -4.22
CA LEU A 83 1.05 -4.85 -4.73
C LEU A 83 1.88 -4.18 -3.65
N ALA A 84 1.28 -3.35 -2.81
CA ALA A 84 1.96 -2.70 -1.69
C ALA A 84 2.51 -3.72 -0.68
N SER A 85 1.74 -4.77 -0.37
CA SER A 85 2.18 -5.87 0.49
C SER A 85 3.35 -6.64 -0.13
N MET A 86 3.29 -6.93 -1.43
CA MET A 86 4.41 -7.53 -2.18
C MET A 86 5.66 -6.68 -2.09
N VAL A 87 5.57 -5.38 -2.37
CA VAL A 87 6.68 -4.44 -2.27
C VAL A 87 7.28 -4.43 -0.87
N ALA A 88 6.45 -4.42 0.18
CA ALA A 88 6.93 -4.44 1.56
C ALA A 88 7.65 -5.75 1.92
N VAL A 89 7.11 -6.91 1.55
CA VAL A 89 7.74 -8.21 1.84
C VAL A 89 9.02 -8.39 1.04
N LEU A 90 9.02 -8.12 -0.27
CA LEU A 90 10.23 -8.21 -1.10
C LEU A 90 11.28 -7.18 -0.66
N GLY A 91 10.85 -5.97 -0.32
CA GLY A 91 11.72 -4.91 0.18
C GLY A 91 12.40 -5.29 1.50
N SER A 92 11.70 -5.97 2.41
CA SER A 92 12.30 -6.47 3.65
C SER A 92 13.43 -7.47 3.43
N HIS A 93 13.44 -8.17 2.30
CA HIS A 93 14.47 -9.12 1.92
C HIS A 93 15.61 -8.50 1.12
N CYS A 94 15.29 -7.79 0.04
CA CYS A 94 16.30 -7.27 -0.89
C CYS A 94 16.80 -5.89 -0.46
N LEU A 95 15.87 -4.97 -0.20
CA LEU A 95 16.18 -3.57 0.05
C LEU A 95 16.87 -3.39 1.39
N GLN A 96 16.41 -4.08 2.44
CA GLN A 96 17.03 -4.01 3.76
C GLN A 96 18.50 -4.45 3.72
N THR A 97 18.78 -5.56 3.03
CA THR A 97 20.15 -6.08 2.89
C THR A 97 21.02 -5.11 2.08
N TYR A 98 20.51 -4.57 0.97
CA TYR A 98 21.26 -3.65 0.12
C TYR A 98 21.52 -2.29 0.80
N LEU A 99 20.51 -1.71 1.45
CA LEU A 99 20.65 -0.44 2.20
C LEU A 99 21.72 -0.53 3.28
N ASN A 100 21.72 -1.61 4.07
CA ASN A 100 22.67 -1.76 5.16
C ASN A 100 24.09 -2.10 4.67
N SER A 101 24.22 -3.00 3.69
CA SER A 101 25.54 -3.48 3.24
C SER A 101 26.23 -2.55 2.24
N VAL A 102 25.50 -1.98 1.29
CA VAL A 102 26.07 -1.17 0.21
C VAL A 102 26.01 0.32 0.54
N LEU A 103 24.85 0.80 0.99
CA LEU A 103 24.64 2.22 1.25
C LEU A 103 24.98 2.62 2.70
N LYS A 104 25.25 1.65 3.58
CA LYS A 104 25.49 1.85 5.02
C LYS A 104 24.36 2.61 5.72
N ILE A 105 23.13 2.47 5.23
CA ILE A 105 21.92 3.05 5.82
C ILE A 105 21.25 1.99 6.69
N HIS A 106 21.12 2.29 7.97
CA HIS A 106 20.50 1.39 8.94
C HIS A 106 19.02 1.74 9.13
N ASP A 107 18.14 0.97 8.51
CA ASP A 107 16.69 1.11 8.66
C ASP A 107 16.14 0.13 9.71
N THR A 108 16.20 0.51 10.99
CA THR A 108 15.83 -0.38 12.11
C THR A 108 14.39 -0.87 12.06
N CYS A 109 13.46 0.01 11.65
CA CYS A 109 12.03 -0.28 11.61
C CYS A 109 11.52 -0.61 10.20
N GLY A 110 12.40 -0.69 9.20
CA GLY A 110 12.00 -0.99 7.84
C GLY A 110 11.07 0.06 7.22
N VAL A 111 11.25 1.34 7.58
CA VAL A 111 10.38 2.43 7.16
C VAL A 111 10.39 2.59 5.64
N HIS A 112 11.51 2.33 4.98
CA HIS A 112 11.61 2.49 3.53
C HIS A 112 10.70 1.54 2.74
N TYR A 113 10.68 0.25 3.08
CA TYR A 113 9.83 -0.70 2.36
C TYR A 113 8.40 -0.74 2.89
N THR A 114 8.15 -0.23 4.10
CA THR A 114 6.82 -0.19 4.71
C THR A 114 6.04 1.06 4.31
N PHE A 115 6.70 2.22 4.25
CA PHE A 115 6.08 3.51 3.99
C PHE A 115 6.61 4.17 2.72
N GLY A 116 7.92 4.19 2.53
CA GLY A 116 8.56 4.90 1.41
C GLY A 116 8.13 4.36 0.04
N LEU A 117 8.42 3.09 -0.23
CA LEU A 117 8.09 2.45 -1.51
C LEU A 117 6.57 2.32 -1.74
N PRO A 118 5.76 1.89 -0.75
CA PRO A 118 4.31 1.88 -0.92
C PRO A 118 3.71 3.28 -1.13
N GLY A 119 4.25 4.32 -0.46
CA GLY A 119 3.84 5.70 -0.67
C GLY A 119 4.16 6.21 -2.08
N LEU A 120 5.37 5.90 -2.58
CA LEU A 120 5.75 6.20 -3.97
C LEU A 120 4.83 5.49 -4.97
N LEU A 121 4.53 4.21 -4.74
CA LEU A 121 3.59 3.44 -5.55
C LEU A 121 2.21 4.12 -5.59
N GLY A 122 1.70 4.53 -4.43
CA GLY A 122 0.44 5.27 -4.32
C GLY A 122 0.42 6.59 -5.08
N ALA A 123 1.52 7.35 -5.00
CA ALA A 123 1.66 8.62 -5.74
C ALA A 123 1.64 8.40 -7.26
N ILE A 124 2.35 7.39 -7.76
CA ILE A 124 2.36 7.04 -9.19
C ILE A 124 0.96 6.62 -9.65
N VAL A 125 0.28 5.76 -8.89
CA VAL A 125 -1.09 5.34 -9.21
C VAL A 125 -2.04 6.53 -9.25
N ASN A 126 -1.90 7.48 -8.32
CA ASN A 126 -2.73 8.68 -8.33
C ASN A 126 -2.56 9.51 -9.61
N VAL A 127 -1.32 9.72 -10.06
CA VAL A 127 -1.05 10.46 -11.31
C VAL A 127 -1.68 9.75 -12.51
N ILE A 128 -1.54 8.42 -12.58
CA ILE A 128 -2.13 7.61 -13.65
C ILE A 128 -3.66 7.73 -13.63
N LEU A 129 -4.30 7.56 -12.47
CA LEU A 129 -5.75 7.66 -12.34
C LEU A 129 -6.26 9.05 -12.71
N PHE A 130 -5.57 10.10 -12.27
CA PHE A 130 -5.91 11.48 -12.60
C PHE A 130 -5.90 11.72 -14.12
N ILE A 131 -4.85 11.23 -14.81
CA ILE A 131 -4.74 11.34 -16.27
C ILE A 131 -5.88 10.57 -16.95
N ILE A 132 -6.16 9.34 -16.53
CA ILE A 132 -7.23 8.50 -17.10
C ILE A 132 -8.60 9.16 -16.94
N ILE A 133 -8.92 9.65 -15.74
CA ILE A 133 -10.21 10.29 -15.46
C ILE A 133 -10.37 11.55 -16.30
N LYS A 134 -9.32 12.39 -16.36
CA LYS A 134 -9.34 13.63 -17.17
C LYS A 134 -9.44 13.34 -18.67
N TRP A 135 -8.75 12.31 -19.15
CA TRP A 135 -8.87 11.87 -20.54
C TRP A 135 -10.29 11.40 -20.86
N ALA A 136 -10.87 10.56 -20.01
CA ALA A 136 -12.23 10.05 -20.19
C ALA A 136 -13.28 11.19 -20.20
N SER A 137 -13.09 12.23 -19.39
CA SER A 137 -13.97 13.40 -19.40
C SER A 137 -13.83 14.27 -20.65
N LEU A 138 -12.65 14.31 -21.28
CA LEU A 138 -12.41 15.03 -22.53
C LEU A 138 -12.98 14.29 -23.75
N SER A 139 -13.06 12.96 -23.67
CA SER A 139 -13.62 12.10 -24.73
C SER A 139 -15.15 11.97 -24.73
N ARG A 140 -15.83 12.54 -23.73
CA ARG A 140 -17.30 12.65 -23.66
C ARG A 140 -17.73 14.06 -24.03
#